data_AF-A0A8J7C748-F1
#
_entry.id   AF-A0A8J7C748-F1
#
_cell.length_a   1.000
_cell.length_b   1.000
_cell.length_c   1.000
_cell.angle_alpha   90.00
_cell.angle_beta   90.00
_cell.angle_gamma   90.00
#
_symmetry.space_group_name_H-M   'P 1'
#
loop_
_entity.id
_entity.type
_entity.pdbx_description
1 polymer ?
#
loop_
_entity_poly.entity_id
_entity_poly.type
_entity_poly.pdbx_seq_one_letter_code
_entity_poly.pdbx_strand_id
1 'polypeptide(L)'
;MKKSQLLSLLTLTSGVLVVFVESAQAQVEVQSKTASDIPYVSEIKPIANAAALLTLEPTIVKVTGVRVNLTDTGVEVVLETPAGTLSSPKTQVQNNTLIVNISNAVLVLSNG
;
A
#
# COMPACT_ATOMS: atom_id res chain seq x y z
N MET A 1 -52.27 -3.86 60.33
CA MET A 1 -53.04 -4.08 59.08
C MET A 1 -52.02 -4.27 57.96
N LYS A 2 -51.79 -5.50 57.51
CA LYS A 2 -52.47 -6.22 56.41
C LYS A 2 -51.78 -5.99 55.06
N LYS A 3 -51.23 -7.11 54.55
CA LYS A 3 -51.13 -7.55 53.13
C LYS A 3 -49.95 -6.95 52.35
N SER A 4 -48.93 -7.72 51.98
CA SER A 4 -48.89 -8.89 51.06
C SER A 4 -48.62 -8.48 49.62
N GLN A 5 -47.43 -8.91 49.15
CA GLN A 5 -47.17 -9.60 47.87
C GLN A 5 -47.40 -8.89 46.53
N LEU A 6 -46.52 -9.30 45.60
CA LEU A 6 -46.68 -9.49 44.16
C LEU A 6 -46.19 -8.39 43.20
N LEU A 7 -44.97 -8.63 42.69
CA LEU A 7 -44.71 -8.97 41.29
C LEU A 7 -45.63 -8.31 40.23
N SER A 8 -45.06 -7.42 39.41
CA SER A 8 -45.57 -7.11 38.07
C SER A 8 -44.44 -6.45 37.27
N LEU A 9 -43.68 -7.26 36.53
CA LEU A 9 -43.87 -7.62 35.12
C LEU A 9 -43.15 -6.65 34.18
N LEU A 10 -41.98 -7.14 33.75
CA LEU A 10 -41.20 -6.72 32.61
C LEU A 10 -42.11 -6.58 31.37
N THR A 11 -42.49 -5.37 30.98
CA THR A 11 -43.10 -5.13 29.66
C THR A 11 -42.02 -4.60 28.73
N LEU A 12 -41.44 -5.53 27.97
CA LEU A 12 -40.60 -5.23 26.82
C LEU A 12 -41.54 -4.64 25.74
N THR A 13 -41.65 -3.32 25.66
CA THR A 13 -42.41 -2.68 24.58
C THR A 13 -41.62 -2.87 23.29
N SER A 14 -41.97 -3.92 22.55
CA SER A 14 -41.53 -4.15 21.17
C SER A 14 -42.07 -3.01 20.30
N GLY A 15 -41.33 -1.91 20.25
CA GLY A 15 -41.60 -0.82 19.32
C GLY A 15 -41.33 -1.30 17.89
N VAL A 16 -42.38 -1.42 17.08
CA VAL A 16 -42.23 -1.56 15.63
C VAL A 16 -41.75 -0.22 15.10
N LEU A 17 -40.49 -0.17 14.65
CA LEU A 17 -39.91 0.98 13.96
C LEU A 17 -40.41 0.97 12.51
N VAL A 18 -41.43 1.78 12.21
CA VAL A 18 -41.85 2.03 10.82
C VAL A 18 -40.96 3.15 10.26
N VAL A 19 -39.99 2.77 9.43
CA VAL A 19 -39.19 3.72 8.65
C VAL A 19 -40.00 4.12 7.42
N PHE A 20 -40.46 5.36 7.38
CA PHE A 20 -40.96 5.98 6.16
C PHE A 20 -39.75 6.34 5.28
N VAL A 21 -39.61 5.68 4.13
CA VAL A 21 -38.65 6.10 3.10
C VAL A 21 -39.35 7.12 2.22
N GLU A 22 -39.08 8.40 2.48
CA GLU A 22 -39.47 9.48 1.59
C GLU A 22 -38.48 9.48 0.41
N SER A 23 -38.93 9.04 -0.76
CA SER A 23 -38.09 9.03 -1.96
C SER A 23 -37.89 10.47 -2.45
N ALA A 24 -36.80 11.10 -2.04
CA ALA A 24 -36.33 12.33 -2.66
C ALA A 24 -35.90 11.99 -4.10
N GLN A 25 -36.64 12.47 -5.10
CA GLN A 25 -36.12 12.45 -6.46
C GLN A 25 -35.01 13.49 -6.54
N ALA A 26 -33.76 13.02 -6.55
CA ALA A 26 -32.62 13.85 -6.87
C ALA A 26 -32.76 14.30 -8.33
N GLN A 27 -33.24 15.52 -8.52
CA GLN A 27 -33.14 16.19 -9.81
C GLN A 27 -31.69 16.65 -9.95
N VAL A 28 -30.93 15.98 -10.80
CA VAL A 28 -29.57 16.42 -11.16
C VAL A 28 -29.73 17.71 -11.96
N GLU A 29 -29.56 18.84 -11.31
CA GLU A 29 -29.24 20.08 -12.00
C GLU A 29 -27.84 19.88 -12.59
N VAL A 30 -27.79 19.47 -13.86
CA VAL A 30 -26.56 19.50 -14.63
C VAL A 30 -26.24 20.96 -14.86
N GLN A 31 -25.54 21.58 -13.90
CA GLN A 31 -24.75 22.77 -14.18
C GLN A 31 -23.74 22.36 -15.24
N SER A 32 -24.08 22.66 -16.49
CA SER A 32 -23.12 22.73 -17.58
C SER A 32 -22.18 23.88 -17.26
N LYS A 33 -21.20 23.63 -16.38
CA LYS A 33 -20.01 24.46 -16.30
C LYS A 33 -19.37 24.32 -17.66
N THR A 34 -19.52 25.37 -18.47
CA THR A 34 -18.96 25.47 -19.81
C THR A 34 -17.53 24.96 -19.76
N ALA A 35 -17.21 23.98 -20.63
CA ALA A 35 -15.91 23.36 -20.79
C ALA A 35 -14.85 24.33 -21.36
N SER A 36 -14.88 25.60 -20.95
CA SER A 36 -14.00 26.68 -21.39
C SER A 36 -12.83 26.90 -20.44
N ASP A 37 -12.78 26.17 -19.32
CA ASP A 37 -11.82 26.41 -18.22
C ASP A 37 -10.83 25.24 -18.05
N ILE A 38 -10.90 24.24 -18.94
CA ILE A 38 -9.89 23.18 -19.04
C ILE A 38 -8.85 23.67 -20.05
N PRO A 39 -7.61 23.98 -19.63
CA PRO A 39 -6.58 24.47 -20.53
C PRO A 39 -6.31 23.44 -21.62
N TYR A 40 -6.18 23.91 -22.86
CA TYR A 40 -5.82 23.05 -23.97
C TYR A 40 -4.40 22.51 -23.77
N VAL A 41 -4.11 21.31 -24.27
CA VAL A 41 -2.77 20.69 -24.13
C VAL A 41 -1.66 21.60 -24.68
N SER A 42 -1.98 22.42 -25.68
CA SER A 42 -1.11 23.47 -26.24
C SER A 42 -0.80 24.64 -25.29
N GLU A 43 -1.62 24.85 -24.27
CA GLU A 43 -1.47 25.89 -23.26
C GLU A 43 -0.72 25.39 -22.02
N ILE A 44 -0.57 24.06 -21.89
CA ILE A 44 0.25 23.45 -20.83
C ILE A 44 1.72 23.63 -21.22
N LYS A 45 2.43 24.52 -20.51
CA LYS A 45 3.89 24.64 -20.64
C LYS A 45 4.53 23.29 -20.30
N PRO A 46 5.37 22.71 -21.18
CA PRO A 46 6.06 21.47 -20.86
C PRO A 46 6.93 21.67 -19.62
N ILE A 47 6.67 20.88 -18.56
CA ILE A 47 7.61 20.70 -17.45
C ILE A 47 8.79 19.81 -17.89
N ALA A 48 9.37 20.09 -19.06
CA ALA A 48 10.28 19.17 -19.72
C ALA A 48 11.72 19.62 -19.51
N ASN A 49 12.30 19.20 -18.40
CA ASN A 49 13.59 18.55 -18.57
C ASN A 49 13.29 17.06 -18.69
N ALA A 50 12.91 16.60 -19.88
CA ALA A 50 12.62 15.18 -20.14
C ALA A 50 13.83 14.29 -19.77
N ALA A 51 15.04 14.85 -19.83
CA ALA A 51 16.24 14.24 -19.30
C ALA A 51 16.17 13.98 -17.78
N ALA A 52 15.54 14.85 -16.98
CA ALA A 52 15.38 14.66 -15.54
C ALA A 52 14.49 13.46 -15.18
N LEU A 53 13.57 13.05 -16.09
CA LEU A 53 12.77 11.83 -15.93
C LEU A 53 13.55 10.56 -16.31
N LEU A 54 14.65 10.70 -17.05
CA LEU A 54 15.52 9.60 -17.48
C LEU A 54 16.77 9.44 -16.58
N THR A 55 17.09 10.43 -15.74
CA THR A 55 18.33 10.46 -14.93
C THR A 55 18.25 9.74 -13.59
N LEU A 56 17.17 9.01 -13.29
CA LEU A 56 17.09 8.22 -12.05
C LEU A 56 17.78 6.85 -12.25
N GLU A 57 19.04 6.86 -12.66
CA GLU A 57 19.88 5.67 -12.66
C GLU A 57 20.11 5.25 -11.19
N PRO A 58 19.67 4.05 -10.76
CA PRO A 58 19.90 3.60 -9.41
C PRO A 58 21.40 3.44 -9.19
N THR A 59 21.94 4.07 -8.14
CA THR A 59 23.33 3.87 -7.74
C THR A 59 23.59 2.38 -7.54
N ILE A 60 24.46 1.82 -8.38
CA ILE A 60 24.85 0.41 -8.32
C ILE A 60 25.74 0.18 -7.10
N VAL A 61 25.34 -0.77 -6.25
CA VAL A 61 26.04 -1.18 -5.04
C VAL A 61 26.76 -2.49 -5.29
N LYS A 62 28.04 -2.54 -4.93
CA LYS A 62 28.86 -3.76 -5.06
C LYS A 62 28.66 -4.65 -3.84
N VAL A 63 28.30 -5.91 -4.09
CA VAL A 63 28.32 -6.97 -3.09
C VAL A 63 29.64 -7.72 -3.23
N THR A 64 30.51 -7.62 -2.23
CA THR A 64 31.86 -8.19 -2.26
C THR A 64 31.98 -9.51 -1.51
N GLY A 65 30.97 -9.86 -0.73
CA GLY A 65 30.93 -11.09 0.04
C GLY A 65 29.49 -11.55 0.26
N VAL A 66 29.31 -12.87 0.32
CA VAL A 66 28.03 -13.51 0.66
C VAL A 66 28.31 -14.54 1.74
N ARG A 67 27.65 -14.40 2.88
CA ARG A 67 27.78 -15.31 4.01
C ARG A 67 26.42 -15.89 4.38
N VAL A 68 26.41 -17.16 4.74
CA VAL A 68 25.20 -17.86 5.18
C VAL A 68 25.43 -18.35 6.60
N ASN A 69 24.57 -17.93 7.52
CA ASN A 69 24.59 -18.34 8.90
C ASN A 69 23.31 -19.13 9.19
N LEU A 70 23.44 -20.24 9.94
CA LEU A 70 22.28 -20.91 10.52
C LEU A 70 21.89 -20.18 11.80
N THR A 71 20.58 -20.05 12.02
CA THR A 71 20.01 -19.47 13.23
C THR A 71 19.02 -20.45 13.84
N ASP A 72 18.61 -20.23 15.09
CA ASP A 72 17.63 -21.09 15.78
C ASP A 72 16.28 -21.16 15.05
N THR A 73 15.97 -20.13 14.26
CA THR A 73 14.68 -19.99 13.55
C THR A 73 14.80 -20.19 12.04
N GLY A 74 16.00 -20.39 11.50
CA GLY A 74 16.19 -20.59 10.07
C GLY A 74 17.59 -20.25 9.55
N VAL A 75 17.63 -19.53 8.44
CA VAL A 75 18.85 -19.18 7.71
C VAL A 75 18.94 -17.67 7.57
N GLU A 76 20.08 -17.09 7.93
CA GLU A 76 20.43 -15.71 7.67
C GLU A 76 21.42 -15.65 6.50
N VAL A 77 21.15 -14.76 5.55
CA VAL A 77 22.07 -14.45 4.44
C VAL A 77 22.56 -13.02 4.61
N VAL A 78 23.86 -12.85 4.77
CA VAL A 78 24.52 -11.55 4.94
C VAL A 78 25.24 -11.18 3.65
N LEU A 79 24.92 -10.01 3.11
CA LEU A 79 25.57 -9.44 1.93
C LEU A 79 26.53 -8.33 2.39
N GLU A 80 27.82 -8.48 2.06
CA GLU A 80 28.84 -7.50 2.42
C GLU A 80 28.96 -6.46 1.32
N THR A 81 28.81 -5.19 1.68
CA THR A 81 28.97 -4.05 0.77
C THR A 81 29.99 -3.07 1.36
N PRO A 82 31.01 -2.62 0.60
CA PRO A 82 32.00 -1.67 1.12
C PRO A 82 31.43 -0.25 1.27
N ALA A 83 30.41 0.09 0.48
CA ALA A 83 29.70 1.36 0.53
C ALA A 83 28.34 1.26 -0.17
N GLY A 84 27.42 2.17 0.19
CA GLY A 84 26.10 2.30 -0.41
C GLY A 84 25.01 1.48 0.30
N THR A 85 23.76 1.71 -0.11
CA THR A 85 22.57 1.08 0.47
C THR A 85 21.85 0.25 -0.58
N LEU A 86 21.56 -1.00 -0.26
CA LEU A 86 20.79 -1.88 -1.13
C LEU A 86 19.33 -1.44 -1.17
N SER A 87 18.73 -1.47 -2.36
CA SER A 87 17.30 -1.31 -2.55
C SER A 87 16.54 -2.44 -1.85
N SER A 88 15.29 -2.19 -1.46
CA SER A 88 14.45 -3.22 -0.86
C SER A 88 14.35 -4.45 -1.78
N PRO A 89 14.60 -5.66 -1.27
CA PRO A 89 14.56 -6.87 -2.07
C PRO A 89 13.13 -7.22 -2.51
N LYS A 90 13.01 -7.78 -3.71
CA LYS A 90 11.82 -8.51 -4.14
C LYS A 90 12.07 -10.00 -3.95
N THR A 91 11.19 -10.66 -3.21
CA THR A 91 11.30 -12.10 -2.95
C THR A 91 10.25 -12.87 -3.73
N GLN A 92 10.64 -14.02 -4.26
CA GLN A 92 9.72 -14.99 -4.85
C GLN A 92 10.15 -16.40 -4.45
N VAL A 93 9.18 -17.29 -4.24
CA VAL A 93 9.45 -18.71 -3.99
C VAL A 93 9.14 -19.48 -5.25
N GLN A 94 10.11 -20.24 -5.74
CA GLN A 94 9.95 -21.14 -6.88
C GLN A 94 10.36 -22.54 -6.45
N ASN A 95 9.40 -23.49 -6.44
CA ASN A 95 9.58 -24.82 -5.87
C ASN A 95 10.06 -24.75 -4.41
N ASN A 96 11.28 -25.22 -4.13
CA ASN A 96 11.92 -25.18 -2.81
C ASN A 96 13.01 -24.09 -2.72
N THR A 97 12.96 -23.07 -3.58
CA THR A 97 13.99 -22.03 -3.68
C THR A 97 13.38 -20.66 -3.39
N LEU A 98 13.90 -19.96 -2.38
CA LEU A 98 13.65 -18.54 -2.17
C LEU A 98 14.62 -17.74 -3.05
N ILE A 99 14.09 -17.00 -4.01
CA ILE A 99 14.85 -16.11 -4.89
C ILE A 99 14.68 -14.68 -4.38
N VAL A 100 15.80 -14.02 -4.12
CA VAL A 100 15.86 -12.63 -3.67
C VAL A 100 16.47 -11.79 -4.79
N ASN A 101 15.70 -10.85 -5.34
CA ASN A 101 16.13 -9.93 -6.38
C ASN A 101 16.32 -8.53 -5.80
N ILE A 102 17.53 -7.96 -5.97
CA ILE A 102 17.89 -6.63 -5.50
C ILE A 102 18.31 -5.82 -6.72
N SER A 103 17.49 -4.84 -7.10
CA SER A 103 17.59 -4.16 -8.39
C SER A 103 18.88 -3.35 -8.58
N ASN A 104 19.47 -2.84 -7.50
CA ASN A 104 20.67 -2.00 -7.54
C ASN A 104 21.95 -2.73 -7.08
N ALA A 105 21.98 -4.06 -7.07
CA ALA A 105 23.13 -4.83 -6.62
C ALA A 105 23.90 -5.47 -7.79
N VAL A 106 25.23 -5.46 -7.70
CA VAL A 106 26.11 -6.25 -8.58
C VAL A 106 27.07 -7.07 -7.73
N LEU A 107 27.22 -8.35 -8.06
CA LEU A 107 28.12 -9.26 -7.35
C LEU A 107 29.55 -9.11 -7.87
N VAL A 108 30.50 -8.85 -6.96
CA VAL A 108 31.92 -8.64 -7.27
C VAL A 108 32.75 -9.40 -6.23
N LEU A 109 32.77 -10.73 -6.34
CA LEU A 109 33.55 -11.58 -5.45
C LEU A 109 35.02 -11.57 -5.84
N SER A 110 35.91 -11.54 -4.85
CA SER A 110 37.37 -11.54 -5.07
C SER A 110 37.90 -12.85 -5.67
N ASN A 111 37.14 -13.94 -5.60
CA ASN A 111 37.53 -15.28 -6.01
C ASN A 111 36.83 -15.82 -7.28
N GLY A 112 36.00 -15.01 -7.94
CA GLY A 112 35.29 -15.41 -9.16
C GLY A 112 34.07 -16.28 -8.88
#